data_AF-A0A651E047-F1
#
_entry.id   AF-A0A651E047-F1
#
_cell.length_a   1.000
_cell.length_b   1.000
_cell.length_c   1.000
_cell.angle_alpha   90.00
_cell.angle_beta   90.00
_cell.angle_gamma   90.00
#
_symmetry.space_group_name_H-M   'P 1'
#
loop_
_entity.id
_entity.type
_entity.pdbx_description
1 polymer ?
#
loop_
_entity_poly.entity_id
_entity_poly.type
_entity_poly.pdbx_seq_one_letter_code
_entity_poly.pdbx_strand_id
1 'polypeptide(L)' 'MTTTIDSILDDIAQLSIEDQEMVREIVHKRIIEKKRDGIHAAFLTAMEERTQGKTKSGTVDDLFPDPPPPR' A
#
# COMPACT_ATOMS: atom_id res chain seq x y z
N MET A 1 27.00 6.41 11.73
CA MET A 1 26.61 5.24 12.54
C MET A 1 25.34 4.68 11.92
N THR A 2 25.31 3.37 11.63
CA THR A 2 24.13 2.73 11.03
C THR A 2 23.14 2.42 12.14
N THR A 3 22.00 3.11 12.16
CA THR A 3 20.92 2.81 13.11
C THR A 3 20.34 1.43 12.78
N THR A 4 20.35 0.53 13.75
CA THR A 4 19.73 -0.81 13.63
C THR A 4 18.36 -0.81 14.29
N ILE A 5 17.53 -1.80 13.96
CA ILE A 5 16.24 -1.98 14.64
C ILE A 5 16.47 -2.19 16.14
N ASP A 6 17.46 -3.00 16.51
CA ASP A 6 17.78 -3.28 17.92
C ASP A 6 18.15 -2.00 18.68
N SER A 7 18.97 -1.11 18.10
CA SER A 7 19.29 0.18 18.75
C SER A 7 18.06 1.07 18.97
N ILE A 8 17.08 1.02 18.06
CA ILE A 8 15.83 1.80 18.21
C ILE A 8 14.96 1.18 19.30
N LEU A 9 14.92 -0.16 19.39
CA LEU A 9 14.16 -0.85 20.42
C LEU A 9 14.76 -0.60 21.81
N ASP A 10 16.09 -0.59 21.92
CA ASP A 10 16.80 -0.25 23.16
C ASP A 10 16.45 1.17 23.62
N ASP A 11 16.39 2.14 22.70
CA ASP A 11 15.99 3.52 22.98
C ASP A 11 14.53 3.61 23.43
N ILE A 12 13.61 2.91 22.74
CA ILE A 12 12.18 2.86 23.12
C ILE A 12 12.03 2.20 24.50
N ALA A 13 12.83 1.20 24.83
CA ALA A 13 12.78 0.51 26.11
C ALA A 13 13.17 1.40 27.31
N GLN A 14 13.88 2.51 27.07
CA GLN A 14 14.17 3.50 28.12
C GLN A 14 12.98 4.41 28.46
N LEU A 15 11.92 4.40 27.64
CA LEU A 15 10.73 5.20 27.87
C LEU A 15 9.81 4.57 28.92
N SER A 16 8.92 5.38 29.51
CA SER A 16 7.83 4.87 30.34
C SER A 16 6.92 3.94 29.53
N ILE A 17 6.19 3.04 30.20
CA ILE A 17 5.24 2.15 29.51
C ILE A 17 4.19 2.95 28.73
N GLU A 18 3.70 4.06 29.30
CA GLU A 18 2.74 4.95 28.66
C GLU A 18 3.30 5.57 27.37
N ASP A 19 4.56 6.00 27.39
CA ASP A 19 5.24 6.53 26.21
C ASP A 19 5.54 5.44 25.18
N GLN A 20 5.88 4.22 25.60
CA GLN A 20 6.04 3.08 24.69
C GLN A 20 4.73 2.74 23.97
N GLU A 21 3.60 2.77 24.68
CA GLU A 21 2.27 2.60 24.09
C GLU A 21 1.94 3.72 23.10
N MET A 22 2.30 4.97 23.44
CA MET A 22 2.14 6.10 22.53
C MET A 22 3.00 5.93 21.25
N VAL A 23 4.25 5.48 21.37
CA VAL A 23 5.11 5.19 20.21
C VAL A 23 4.47 4.12 19.32
N ARG A 24 3.96 3.03 19.91
CA ARG A 24 3.24 1.98 19.17
C ARG A 24 2.08 2.57 18.37
N GLU A 25 1.23 3.37 18.99
CA GLU A 25 0.07 3.99 18.34
C GLU A 25 0.47 4.94 17.21
N ILE A 26 1.49 5.78 17.42
CA ILE A 26 1.99 6.71 16.39
C ILE A 26 2.53 5.94 15.19
N VAL A 27 3.38 4.93 15.42
CA VAL A 27 3.96 4.11 14.34
C VAL A 27 2.86 3.38 13.58
N HIS A 28 1.90 2.79 14.28
CA HIS A 28 0.77 2.10 13.66
C HIS A 28 -0.04 3.03 12.73
N LYS A 29 -0.39 4.22 13.21
CA LYS A 29 -1.11 5.23 12.41
C LYS A 29 -0.30 5.67 11.19
N ARG A 30 1.01 5.91 11.33
CA ARG A 30 1.89 6.25 10.21
C ARG A 30 1.93 5.17 9.13
N ILE A 31 1.91 3.90 9.51
CA ILE A 31 1.83 2.78 8.55
C ILE A 31 0.50 2.81 7.80
N ILE A 32 -0.61 3.07 8.49
CA ILE A 32 -1.93 3.19 7.87
C ILE A 32 -1.94 4.33 6.83
N GLU A 33 -1.44 5.52 7.20
CA GLU A 33 -1.41 6.65 6.26
C GLU A 33 -0.54 6.35 5.03
N LYS A 34 0.65 5.77 5.21
CA LYS A 34 1.50 5.37 4.08
C LYS A 34 0.81 4.39 3.13
N LYS A 35 0.00 3.47 3.66
CA LYS A 35 -0.80 2.56 2.82
C LYS A 35 -1.88 3.31 2.04
N ARG A 36 -2.54 4.29 2.67
CA ARG A 36 -3.53 5.14 2.01
C ARG A 36 -2.91 5.99 0.91
N ASP A 37 -1.71 6.53 1.14
CA ASP A 37 -0.96 7.27 0.11
C ASP A 37 -0.67 6.39 -1.11
N GLY A 38 -0.29 5.13 -0.90
CA GLY A 38 -0.10 4.16 -1.97
C GLY A 38 -1.37 3.88 -2.77
N ILE A 39 -2.51 3.72 -2.09
CA ILE A 39 -3.82 3.55 -2.75
C ILE A 39 -4.18 4.80 -3.56
N HIS A 40 -3.97 5.99 -2.98
CA HIS A 40 -4.26 7.25 -3.65
C HIS A 40 -3.39 7.46 -4.89
N ALA A 41 -2.09 7.14 -4.81
CA ALA A 41 -1.19 7.19 -5.96
C ALA A 41 -1.64 6.23 -7.06
N ALA A 42 -1.99 4.98 -6.71
CA ALA A 42 -2.51 4.00 -7.66
C ALA A 42 -3.81 4.47 -8.33
N PHE A 43 -4.71 5.09 -7.56
CA PHE A 43 -5.94 5.68 -8.08
C PHE A 43 -5.64 6.79 -9.11
N LEU A 44 -4.72 7.71 -8.80
CA LEU A 44 -4.34 8.78 -9.72
C LEU A 44 -3.75 8.22 -11.02
N THR A 45 -2.86 7.23 -10.93
CA THR A 45 -2.32 6.55 -12.11
C THR A 45 -3.41 5.88 -12.95
N ALA A 46 -4.34 5.14 -12.31
CA ALA A 46 -5.44 4.50 -13.02
C ALA A 46 -6.36 5.52 -13.73
N MET A 47 -6.61 6.67 -13.08
CA MET A 47 -7.37 7.76 -13.68
C MET A 47 -6.66 8.37 -14.89
N GLU A 48 -5.34 8.57 -14.81
CA GLU A 48 -4.53 9.07 -15.92
C GLU A 48 -4.47 8.07 -17.09
N GLU A 49 -4.30 6.77 -16.81
CA GLU A 49 -4.33 5.73 -17.83
C GLU A 49 -5.67 5.67 -18.55
N ARG A 50 -6.78 5.85 -17.80
CA ARG A 50 -8.12 5.93 -18.38
C ARG A 50 -8.26 7.13 -19.30
N THR A 51 -7.84 8.32 -18.88
CA THR A 51 -7.96 9.54 -19.70
C THR A 51 -7.07 9.46 -20.94
N GLN A 52 -5.92 8.79 -20.86
CA GLN A 52 -5.01 8.55 -21.98
C GLN A 52 -5.46 7.40 -22.90
N GLY A 53 -6.59 6.74 -22.61
CA GLY A 53 -7.10 5.61 -23.41
C GLY A 53 -6.25 4.34 -23.30
N LYS A 54 -5.39 4.24 -22.28
CA LYS A 54 -4.54 3.08 -22.00
C LYS A 54 -5.30 1.94 -21.31
N THR A 55 -6.57 2.16 -20.98
CA THR A 55 -7.47 1.16 -20.40
C THR A 55 -8.28 0.45 -21.49
N LYS A 56 -8.41 -0.89 -21.39
CA LYS A 56 -9.38 -1.62 -22.23
C LYS A 56 -10.81 -1.31 -21.78
N SER A 57 -11.70 -1.15 -22.76
CA SER A 57 -13.15 -1.09 -22.55
C SER A 57 -13.79 -2.24 -23.34
N GLY A 58 -14.80 -2.89 -22.78
CA GLY A 58 -15.46 -4.04 -23.40
C GLY A 58 -16.64 -4.53 -22.57
N THR A 59 -17.36 -5.49 -23.13
CA THR A 59 -18.42 -6.25 -22.50
C THR A 59 -17.85 -7.37 -21.62
N VAL A 60 -18.72 -8.07 -20.87
CA VAL A 60 -18.31 -9.26 -20.11
C VAL A 60 -17.77 -10.36 -21.04
N ASP A 61 -18.35 -10.49 -22.24
CA ASP A 61 -17.92 -11.47 -23.25
C ASP A 61 -16.49 -11.17 -23.74
N ASP A 62 -16.11 -9.89 -23.81
CA ASP A 62 -14.73 -9.47 -24.16
C ASP A 62 -13.71 -9.81 -23.06
N LEU A 63 -14.17 -10.02 -21.82
CA LEU A 63 -13.32 -10.39 -20.68
C LEU A 63 -13.13 -11.92 -20.60
N PHE A 64 -14.14 -12.69 -20.99
CA PHE A 64 -14.14 -14.15 -20.96
C PHE A 64 -14.46 -14.72 -22.35
N PRO A 65 -13.54 -14.62 -23.32
CA PRO A 65 -13.77 -15.21 -24.63
C PRO A 65 -13.88 -16.73 -24.51
N ASP A 66 -14.75 -17.32 -25.34
CA ASP A 66 -14.88 -18.77 -25.43
C ASP A 66 -13.50 -19.41 -25.70
N PRO A 67 -13.16 -20.51 -25.02
CA PRO A 67 -11.89 -21.19 -25.23
C PRO A 67 -11.79 -21.67 -26.68
N PRO A 68 -10.61 -21.61 -27.30
CA PRO A 68 -10.42 -22.03 -28.68
C PRO A 68 -10.74 -23.54 -28.84
N PRO A 69 -11.19 -23.98 -30.02
CA PRO A 69 -11.51 -25.38 -30.27
C PRO A 69 -10.27 -26.28 -30.12
N PRO A 70 -10.44 -27.55 -29.72
CA PRO A 70 -9.34 -28.50 -29.60
C PRO A 70 -8.68 -28.77 -30.97
N ARG A 71 -7.35 -28.97 -30.95
CA ARG A 71 -6.52 -29.26 -32.14
C ARG A 71 -6.64 -30.70 -32.61
#